data_AF-A0A3D0NUB7-F1
#
_entry.id   AF-A0A3D0NUB7-F1
#
_cell.length_a   1.000
_cell.length_b   1.000
_cell.length_c   1.000
_cell.angle_alpha   90.00
_cell.angle_beta   90.00
_cell.angle_gamma   90.00
#
_symmetry.space_group_name_H-M   'P 1'
#
loop_
_entity.id
_entity.type
_entity.pdbx_description
1 polymer ?
#
loop_
_entity_poly.entity_id
_entity_poly.type
_entity_poly.pdbx_seq_one_letter_code
_entity_poly.pdbx_strand_id
1 'polypeptide(L)'
;QIKTVENDGYQAIQLGFGDIKLKVQNGSGKGQRVRSEKFKNDPVNISKPLLGHFKKSDIAPKRTLREFRVENLDAYKVGDIVKADTFAAGDKIDVTGTSKGKGYAGVIKRWNFHRLKETHGSGPVARHGGS
;
A
#
# COMPACT_ATOMS: atom_id res chain seq x y z
N GLN A 1 -3.24 -14.72 4.40
CA GLN A 1 -2.63 -15.42 5.55
C GLN A 1 -3.46 -15.12 6.78
N ILE A 2 -3.62 -16.09 7.68
CA ILE A 2 -4.29 -15.90 8.98
C ILE A 2 -3.20 -15.81 10.05
N LYS A 3 -3.30 -14.81 10.93
CA LYS A 3 -2.42 -14.61 12.09
C LYS A 3 -3.16 -14.97 13.37
N THR A 4 -2.55 -15.84 14.17
CA THR A 4 -3.13 -16.33 15.42
C THR A 4 -2.35 -15.77 16.62
N VAL A 5 -3.02 -15.69 17.77
CA VAL A 5 -2.38 -15.20 19.01
C VAL A 5 -1.17 -16.06 19.38
N GLU A 6 -1.26 -17.37 19.19
CA GLU A 6 -0.23 -18.33 19.58
C GLU A 6 1.09 -18.13 18.83
N ASN A 7 1.03 -17.83 17.53
CA ASN A 7 2.22 -17.71 16.68
C ASN A 7 2.66 -16.25 16.49
N ASP A 8 1.72 -15.31 16.37
CA ASP A 8 1.99 -13.91 15.98
C ASP A 8 1.74 -12.90 17.12
N GLY A 9 1.14 -13.34 18.23
CA GLY A 9 0.81 -12.48 19.39
C GLY A 9 -0.46 -11.64 19.25
N TYR A 10 -1.18 -11.75 18.13
CA TYR A 10 -2.46 -11.07 17.91
C TYR A 10 -3.30 -11.77 16.82
N GLN A 11 -4.60 -11.47 16.81
CA GLN A 11 -5.55 -11.98 15.82
C GLN A 11 -5.67 -11.00 14.64
N ALA A 12 -5.33 -11.45 13.44
CA ALA A 12 -5.49 -10.65 12.23
C ALA A 12 -5.60 -11.50 10.97
N ILE A 13 -6.24 -10.94 9.94
CA ILE A 13 -6.22 -11.46 8.58
C ILE A 13 -5.33 -10.59 7.70
N GLN A 14 -4.50 -11.23 6.88
CA GLN A 14 -3.73 -10.55 5.84
C GLN A 14 -4.39 -10.75 4.48
N LEU A 15 -4.83 -9.65 3.89
CA LEU A 15 -5.47 -9.58 2.59
C LEU A 15 -4.50 -9.05 1.52
N GLY A 16 -4.65 -9.56 0.30
CA GLY A 16 -3.88 -9.13 -0.85
C GLY A 16 -4.76 -8.48 -1.92
N PHE A 17 -4.34 -7.33 -2.44
CA PHE A 17 -5.05 -6.57 -3.47
C PHE A 17 -4.15 -6.25 -4.67
N GLY A 18 -4.77 -6.28 -5.85
CA GLY A 18 -4.18 -5.97 -7.16
C GLY A 18 -3.32 -7.12 -7.70
N ASP A 19 -3.70 -7.73 -8.81
CA ASP A 19 -2.92 -8.81 -9.43
C ASP A 19 -1.64 -8.30 -10.07
N ILE A 20 -0.54 -9.05 -9.88
CA ILE A 20 0.71 -8.83 -10.58
C ILE A 20 0.95 -10.00 -11.55
N LYS A 21 1.22 -9.66 -12.81
CA LYS A 21 1.68 -10.63 -13.80
C LYS A 21 3.11 -11.05 -13.51
N LEU A 22 3.31 -12.33 -13.24
CA LEU A 22 4.66 -12.91 -13.18
C LEU A 22 5.28 -12.94 -14.58
N LYS A 23 6.55 -12.52 -14.69
CA LYS A 23 7.35 -12.86 -15.86
C LYS A 23 7.63 -14.36 -15.80
N VAL A 24 7.14 -15.09 -16.81
CA VAL A 24 7.42 -16.51 -16.98
C VAL A 24 8.94 -16.69 -17.08
N GLN A 25 9.53 -17.44 -16.14
CA GLN A 25 10.89 -17.95 -16.28
C GLN A 25 10.83 -19.19 -17.17
N ASN A 26 11.02 -19.02 -18.47
CA ASN A 26 11.22 -20.18 -19.35
C ASN A 26 12.70 -20.58 -19.30
N GLY A 27 12.96 -21.80 -18.82
CA GLY A 27 14.12 -22.63 -19.21
C GLY A 27 15.52 -22.27 -18.69
N SER A 28 16.04 -23.15 -17.82
CA SER A 28 17.45 -23.52 -17.61
C SER A 28 18.56 -22.62 -18.18
N GLY A 29 19.19 -21.80 -17.34
CA GLY A 29 20.47 -21.17 -17.63
C GLY A 29 20.82 -20.00 -16.71
N LYS A 30 22.05 -19.98 -16.17
CA LYS A 30 22.61 -18.80 -15.51
C LYS A 30 22.69 -17.65 -16.54
N GLY A 31 21.89 -16.61 -16.35
CA GLY A 31 22.16 -15.30 -16.96
C GLY A 31 21.37 -14.88 -18.20
N GLN A 32 20.16 -15.38 -18.46
CA GLN A 32 19.30 -14.80 -19.51
C GLN A 32 18.03 -14.15 -18.95
N ARG A 33 17.86 -12.85 -19.26
CA ARG A 33 16.64 -12.06 -19.01
C ARG A 33 16.02 -11.74 -20.37
N VAL A 34 15.00 -12.50 -20.80
CA VAL A 34 14.22 -12.10 -21.99
C VAL A 34 13.25 -11.01 -21.58
N ARG A 35 13.45 -9.78 -22.06
CA ARG A 35 12.40 -8.74 -22.06
C ARG A 35 11.56 -8.98 -23.32
N SER A 36 10.31 -9.40 -23.17
CA SER A 36 9.37 -9.34 -24.28
C SER A 36 9.19 -7.88 -24.73
N GLU A 37 9.33 -7.63 -26.03
CA GLU A 37 9.37 -6.27 -26.62
C GLU A 37 8.03 -5.52 -26.54
N LYS A 38 6.91 -6.22 -26.33
CA LYS A 38 5.57 -5.62 -26.37
C LYS A 38 5.16 -4.80 -25.13
N PHE A 39 5.95 -4.79 -24.04
CA PHE A 39 5.55 -4.11 -22.79
C PHE A 39 6.74 -3.44 -22.10
N LYS A 40 7.07 -2.23 -22.54
CA LYS A 40 8.28 -1.48 -22.14
C LYS A 40 8.18 -0.87 -20.73
N ASN A 41 6.98 -0.69 -20.17
CA ASN A 41 6.73 0.25 -19.07
C ASN A 41 6.26 -0.28 -17.71
N ASP A 42 5.99 -1.58 -17.50
CA ASP A 42 5.65 -2.06 -16.13
C ASP A 42 6.28 -3.41 -15.79
N PRO A 43 7.31 -3.43 -14.91
CA PRO A 43 7.70 -4.66 -14.24
C PRO A 43 7.71 -4.45 -12.72
N VAL A 44 6.60 -4.77 -12.04
CA VAL A 44 6.70 -5.07 -10.61
C VAL A 44 7.33 -6.44 -10.49
N ASN A 45 8.64 -6.46 -10.30
CA ASN A 45 9.38 -7.68 -10.05
C ASN A 45 9.19 -8.06 -8.58
N ILE A 46 8.45 -9.13 -8.33
CA ILE A 46 8.27 -9.66 -6.97
C ILE A 46 9.58 -10.31 -6.52
N SER A 47 9.98 -10.02 -5.28
CA SER A 47 11.14 -10.66 -4.67
C SER A 47 10.88 -12.16 -4.45
N LYS A 48 11.93 -12.98 -4.56
CA LYS A 48 11.81 -14.44 -4.39
C LYS A 48 11.14 -14.86 -3.06
N PRO A 49 11.39 -14.20 -1.90
CA PRO A 49 10.70 -14.55 -0.66
C PRO A 49 9.19 -14.33 -0.72
N LEU A 50 8.75 -13.21 -1.28
CA LEU A 50 7.32 -12.92 -1.46
C LEU A 50 6.67 -13.93 -2.43
N LEU A 51 7.38 -14.34 -3.47
CA LEU A 51 6.90 -15.39 -4.37
C LEU A 51 6.66 -16.72 -3.63
N GLY A 52 7.55 -17.10 -2.72
CA GLY A 52 7.37 -18.29 -1.87
C GLY A 52 6.17 -18.17 -0.93
N HIS A 53 5.95 -16.98 -0.36
CA HIS A 53 4.79 -16.69 0.49
C HIS A 53 3.46 -16.90 -0.24
N PHE A 54 3.33 -16.38 -1.46
CA PHE A 54 2.14 -16.57 -2.30
C PHE A 54 1.94 -18.04 -2.72
N LYS A 55 3.03 -18.74 -3.06
CA LYS A 55 2.98 -20.18 -3.40
C LYS A 55 2.50 -21.05 -2.25
N LYS A 56 2.84 -20.72 -0.99
CA LYS A 56 2.38 -21.47 0.18
C LYS A 56 0.85 -21.41 0.34
N SER A 57 0.23 -20.32 -0.07
CA SER A 57 -1.22 -20.13 0.02
C SER A 57 -1.96 -20.49 -1.27
N ASP A 58 -1.23 -20.91 -2.32
CA ASP A 58 -1.74 -21.16 -3.68
C ASP A 58 -2.50 -19.97 -4.31
N ILE A 59 -2.02 -18.74 -4.06
CA ILE A 59 -2.66 -17.52 -4.56
C ILE A 59 -1.77 -16.85 -5.61
N ALA A 60 -2.38 -16.27 -6.64
CA ALA A 60 -1.68 -15.41 -7.59
C ALA A 60 -1.00 -14.22 -6.87
N PRO A 61 0.22 -13.83 -7.24
CA PRO A 61 0.91 -12.78 -6.52
C PRO A 61 0.18 -11.44 -6.58
N LYS A 62 0.07 -10.79 -5.41
CA LYS A 62 -0.67 -9.54 -5.24
C LYS A 62 0.29 -8.36 -5.03
N ARG A 63 -0.15 -7.16 -5.43
CA ARG A 63 0.63 -5.92 -5.40
C ARG A 63 0.73 -5.30 -4.03
N THR A 64 -0.34 -5.39 -3.27
CA THR A 64 -0.42 -4.81 -1.94
C THR A 64 -0.90 -5.85 -0.97
N LEU A 65 -0.20 -5.97 0.15
CA LEU A 65 -0.60 -6.80 1.29
C LEU A 65 -0.93 -5.87 2.45
N ARG A 66 -2.11 -6.04 3.05
CA ARG A 66 -2.55 -5.28 4.22
C ARG A 66 -3.15 -6.22 5.25
N GLU A 67 -3.07 -5.82 6.50
CA GLU A 67 -3.55 -6.59 7.63
C GLU A 67 -4.74 -5.88 8.26
N PHE A 68 -5.73 -6.68 8.64
CA PHE A 68 -6.92 -6.24 9.36
C PHE A 68 -7.02 -7.04 10.63
N ARG A 69 -7.08 -6.35 11.77
CA ARG A 69 -7.33 -6.99 13.06
C ARG A 69 -8.80 -7.37 13.14
N VAL A 70 -9.07 -8.60 13.52
CA VAL A 70 -10.44 -9.16 13.60
C VAL A 70 -10.59 -9.87 14.94
N GLU A 71 -11.80 -9.82 15.50
CA GLU A 71 -12.13 -10.50 16.75
C GLU A 71 -12.53 -11.97 16.52
N ASN A 72 -13.07 -12.29 15.33
CA ASN A 72 -13.43 -13.65 14.96
C ASN A 72 -12.61 -14.11 13.75
N LEU A 73 -11.72 -15.07 13.99
CA LEU A 73 -10.86 -15.68 12.99
C LEU A 73 -11.53 -16.86 12.26
N ASP A 74 -12.46 -17.55 12.91
CA ASP A 74 -13.07 -18.79 12.40
C ASP A 74 -13.95 -18.56 11.17
N ALA A 75 -14.41 -17.32 10.99
CA ALA A 75 -15.19 -16.90 9.83
C ALA A 75 -14.39 -16.84 8.51
N TYR A 76 -13.06 -16.89 8.55
CA TYR A 76 -12.21 -16.69 7.37
C TYR A 76 -11.20 -17.82 7.20
N LYS A 77 -11.06 -18.33 5.97
CA LYS A 77 -10.06 -19.33 5.60
C LYS A 77 -8.99 -18.74 4.70
N VAL A 78 -7.80 -19.35 4.72
CA VAL A 78 -6.71 -18.95 3.82
C VAL A 78 -7.13 -19.29 2.38
N GLY A 79 -7.11 -18.28 1.50
CA GLY A 79 -7.50 -18.43 0.10
C GLY A 79 -8.86 -17.81 -0.23
N ASP A 80 -9.64 -17.43 0.77
CA ASP A 80 -10.96 -16.83 0.55
C ASP A 80 -10.87 -15.48 -0.18
N ILE A 81 -11.83 -15.26 -1.07
CA ILE A 81 -11.97 -14.03 -1.85
C ILE A 81 -13.02 -13.14 -1.18
N VAL A 82 -12.58 -11.99 -0.65
CA VAL A 82 -13.46 -10.96 -0.11
C VAL A 82 -13.93 -10.06 -1.26
N LYS A 83 -15.24 -10.05 -1.54
CA LYS A 83 -15.87 -9.21 -2.57
C LYS A 83 -16.48 -7.95 -1.96
N ALA A 84 -16.83 -6.98 -2.81
CA ALA A 84 -17.51 -5.76 -2.39
C ALA A 84 -18.94 -6.02 -1.86
N ASP A 85 -19.51 -7.19 -2.13
CA ASP A 85 -20.85 -7.61 -1.71
C ASP A 85 -21.00 -7.69 -0.17
N THR A 86 -19.88 -7.64 0.57
CA THR A 86 -19.90 -7.60 2.04
C THR A 86 -20.41 -6.27 2.60
N PHE A 87 -20.47 -5.22 1.78
CA PHE A 87 -20.95 -3.90 2.19
C PHE A 87 -22.35 -3.64 1.63
N ALA A 88 -23.25 -3.15 2.48
CA ALA A 88 -24.58 -2.71 2.08
C ALA A 88 -24.62 -1.19 1.85
N ALA A 89 -25.56 -0.75 1.00
CA ALA A 89 -25.79 0.68 0.82
C ALA A 89 -26.32 1.31 2.11
N GLY A 90 -25.63 2.34 2.61
CA GLY A 90 -25.97 3.01 3.87
C GLY A 90 -25.04 2.65 5.04
N ASP A 91 -24.14 1.69 4.86
CA ASP A 91 -23.13 1.36 5.87
C ASP A 91 -22.18 2.54 6.10
N LYS A 92 -21.90 2.82 7.37
CA LYS A 92 -20.87 3.78 7.78
C LYS A 92 -19.54 3.03 7.86
N ILE A 93 -18.56 3.48 7.09
CA ILE A 93 -17.25 2.83 6.99
C ILE A 93 -16.12 3.82 7.29
N ASP A 94 -15.05 3.31 7.89
CA ASP A 94 -13.81 4.03 8.07
C ASP A 94 -12.81 3.68 6.96
N VAL A 95 -12.09 4.69 6.46
CA VAL A 95 -11.13 4.53 5.35
C VAL A 95 -9.77 5.04 5.78
N THR A 96 -8.74 4.23 5.56
CA THR A 96 -7.34 4.62 5.74
C THR A 96 -6.63 4.64 4.39
N GLY A 97 -5.86 5.69 4.12
CA GLY A 97 -5.11 5.79 2.87
C GLY A 97 -3.98 6.81 2.93
N THR A 98 -3.00 6.67 2.04
CA THR A 98 -1.95 7.68 1.88
C THR A 98 -2.51 8.86 1.11
N SER A 99 -2.48 10.05 1.72
CA SER A 99 -2.91 11.29 1.05
C SER A 99 -1.94 11.70 -0.06
N LYS A 100 -2.40 12.60 -0.94
CA LYS A 100 -1.57 13.14 -2.02
C LYS A 100 -0.43 13.99 -1.45
N GLY A 101 0.82 13.60 -1.73
CA GLY A 101 2.00 14.36 -1.33
C GLY A 101 2.03 15.76 -1.94
N LYS A 102 2.41 16.77 -1.14
CA LYS A 102 2.52 18.19 -1.54
C LYS A 102 3.97 18.72 -1.58
N GLY A 103 4.96 17.84 -1.41
CA GLY A 103 6.39 18.20 -1.35
C GLY A 103 6.81 18.93 -0.07
N TYR A 104 7.98 19.58 -0.11
CA TYR A 104 8.41 20.47 0.97
C TYR A 104 7.56 21.75 0.95
N ALA A 105 6.64 21.88 1.91
CA ALA A 105 5.68 22.97 1.98
C ALA A 105 6.04 23.91 3.13
N GLY A 106 6.06 25.22 2.85
CA GLY A 106 6.24 26.26 3.87
C GLY A 106 5.06 26.35 4.86
N VAL A 107 5.28 27.02 5.98
CA VAL A 107 4.37 27.07 7.15
C VAL A 107 2.95 27.54 6.80
N ILE A 108 2.81 28.55 5.93
CA ILE A 108 1.50 29.05 5.49
C ILE A 108 0.69 27.95 4.79
N LYS A 109 1.31 27.20 3.87
CA LYS A 109 0.63 26.14 3.11
C LYS A 109 0.37 24.88 3.95
N ARG A 110 1.23 24.59 4.93
CA ARG A 110 1.14 23.38 5.76
C ARG A 110 0.19 23.55 6.93
N TRP A 111 0.23 24.71 7.58
CA TRP A 111 -0.44 24.97 8.87
C TRP A 111 -1.42 26.15 8.82
N ASN A 112 -1.66 26.71 7.63
CA ASN A 112 -2.57 27.84 7.45
C ASN A 112 -2.17 29.10 8.25
N PHE A 113 -0.88 29.33 8.44
CA PHE A 113 -0.37 30.55 9.09
C PHE A 113 -0.69 31.79 8.25
N HIS A 114 -0.89 32.92 8.92
CA HIS A 114 -1.00 34.21 8.24
C HIS A 114 0.37 34.72 7.79
N ARG A 115 0.39 35.51 6.71
CA ARG A 115 1.59 36.22 6.25
C ARG A 115 1.73 37.55 6.98
N LEU A 116 2.95 38.03 7.17
CA LEU A 116 3.19 39.40 7.63
C LEU A 116 2.86 40.40 6.51
N LYS A 117 2.76 41.68 6.88
CA LYS A 117 2.60 42.77 5.92
C LYS A 117 3.77 42.78 4.94
N GLU A 118 3.48 42.99 3.66
CA GLU A 118 4.53 43.12 2.63
C GLU A 118 5.08 44.55 2.54
N THR A 119 4.34 45.53 3.08
CA THR A 119 4.72 46.95 3.10
C THR A 119 5.32 47.36 4.45
N HIS A 120 5.78 48.61 4.52
CA HIS A 120 6.35 49.26 5.71
C HIS A 120 7.56 48.55 6.33
N GLY A 121 8.48 48.04 5.49
CA GLY A 121 9.81 47.61 5.95
C GLY A 121 9.87 46.24 6.65
N SER A 122 8.88 45.37 6.46
CA SER A 122 8.77 44.07 7.13
C SER A 122 9.85 43.02 6.74
N GLY A 123 10.84 43.37 5.91
CA GLY A 123 11.98 42.50 5.54
C GLY A 123 11.60 41.22 4.78
N PRO A 124 12.53 40.26 4.59
CA PRO A 124 12.29 39.01 3.85
C PRO A 124 11.45 37.99 4.63
N VAL A 125 10.88 38.37 5.78
CA VAL A 125 10.20 37.45 6.70
C VAL A 125 8.69 37.32 6.47
N ALA A 126 8.17 37.87 5.36
CA ALA A 126 6.74 37.90 5.05
C ALA A 126 6.01 36.55 5.18
N ARG A 127 6.73 35.44 4.97
CA ARG A 127 6.19 34.07 4.98
C ARG A 127 6.76 33.17 6.07
N HIS A 128 7.56 33.71 6.98
CA HIS A 128 8.18 32.94 8.07
C HIS A 128 7.15 32.62 9.15
N GLY A 129 7.42 31.57 9.94
CA GLY A 129 6.50 31.13 11.00
C GLY A 129 6.40 32.09 12.18
N GLY A 130 7.35 33.02 12.31
CA GLY A 130 7.51 33.80 13.54
C GLY A 130 8.07 32.93 14.68
N SER A 131 8.04 33.50 15.89
CA SER A 131 8.22 32.77 17.15
C SER A 131 6.87 32.35 17.73
#